data_AF-A0A0P9V4K1-F1
#
_entry.id   AF-A0A0P9V4K1-F1
#
_cell.length_a   1.000
_cell.length_b   1.000
_cell.length_c   1.000
_cell.angle_alpha   90.00
_cell.angle_beta   90.00
_cell.angle_gamma   90.00
#
_symmetry.space_group_name_H-M   'P 1'
#
loop_
_entity.id
_entity.type
_entity.pdbx_description
1 polymer ?
#
loop_
_entity_poly.entity_id
_entity_poly.type
_entity_poly.pdbx_seq_one_letter_code
_entity_poly.pdbx_strand_id
1 'polypeptide(L)'
;MVLIGFWRGFRGDELARLTVENTKAYSGEGITFFLPHTKGDRLHEGTTFETPALTMLCPVEAYINWITVAGLAKGPVFRRLDRWGNLADKAIQPHSLIPMLRRIFKEAGLPEELYSAHSMRRGFATWASANGWDIKGLMSYVGWKDMKSALRYVDASVSFGGIALRSSRHVSLSGA
;
A
#
# COMPACT_ATOMS: atom_id res chain seq x y z
N MET A 1 -6.90 -5.73 3.74
CA MET A 1 -6.32 -5.61 2.36
C MET A 1 -5.75 -4.24 2.07
N VAL A 2 -6.57 -3.18 2.07
CA VAL A 2 -6.15 -1.81 1.67
C VAL A 2 -4.94 -1.32 2.46
N LEU A 3 -4.94 -1.49 3.79
CA LEU A 3 -3.85 -1.03 4.65
C LEU A 3 -2.52 -1.72 4.33
N ILE A 4 -2.51 -3.03 4.11
CA ILE A 4 -1.31 -3.74 3.66
C ILE A 4 -0.87 -3.22 2.29
N GLY A 5 -1.81 -3.12 1.34
CA GLY A 5 -1.52 -2.68 -0.01
C GLY A 5 -0.93 -1.27 -0.09
N PHE A 6 -1.50 -0.35 0.69
CA PHE A 6 -1.03 1.02 0.80
C PHE A 6 0.30 1.08 1.56
N TRP A 7 0.35 0.71 2.84
CA TRP A 7 1.55 0.91 3.66
C TRP A 7 2.76 0.14 3.17
N ARG A 8 2.57 -1.04 2.56
CA ARG A 8 3.68 -1.76 1.93
C ARG A 8 3.97 -1.29 0.51
N GLY A 9 3.06 -0.58 -0.13
CA GLY A 9 3.14 -0.23 -1.54
C GLY A 9 3.09 -1.45 -2.47
N PHE A 10 2.36 -2.51 -2.11
CA PHE A 10 2.20 -3.68 -2.99
C PHE A 10 1.35 -3.37 -4.23
N ARG A 11 1.66 -4.04 -5.35
CA ARG A 11 0.78 -4.12 -6.53
C ARG A 11 -0.38 -5.07 -6.21
N GLY A 12 -1.44 -4.97 -7.00
CA GLY A 12 -2.57 -5.90 -6.90
C GLY A 12 -2.17 -7.37 -7.08
N ASP A 13 -1.24 -7.68 -7.99
CA ASP A 13 -0.77 -9.06 -8.17
C ASP A 13 0.10 -9.57 -7.01
N GLU A 14 0.86 -8.69 -6.36
CA GLU A 14 1.62 -9.01 -5.15
C GLU A 14 0.66 -9.29 -3.98
N LEU A 15 -0.37 -8.45 -3.78
CA LEU A 15 -1.41 -8.68 -2.77
C LEU A 15 -2.15 -9.99 -2.96
N ALA A 16 -2.54 -10.30 -4.20
CA ALA A 16 -3.26 -11.52 -4.54
C ALA A 16 -2.44 -12.80 -4.29
N ARG A 17 -1.11 -12.70 -4.22
CA ARG A 17 -0.19 -13.82 -4.00
C ARG A 17 0.24 -13.99 -2.54
N LEU A 18 -0.15 -13.09 -1.64
CA LEU A 18 0.16 -13.24 -0.22
C LEU A 18 -0.49 -14.51 0.33
N THR A 19 0.29 -15.31 1.05
CA THR A 19 -0.19 -16.51 1.73
C THR A 19 0.10 -16.45 3.23
N VAL A 20 -0.71 -17.15 4.02
CA VAL A 20 -0.59 -17.17 5.47
C VAL A 20 0.75 -17.77 5.90
N GLU A 21 1.16 -18.87 5.28
CA GLU A 21 2.43 -19.54 5.59
C GLU A 21 3.68 -18.70 5.29
N ASN A 22 3.56 -17.73 4.37
CA ASN A 22 4.64 -16.81 4.01
C ASN A 22 4.48 -15.43 4.65
N THR A 23 3.58 -15.28 5.62
CA THR A 23 3.34 -14.02 6.33
C THR A 23 3.51 -14.22 7.84
N LYS A 24 4.36 -13.42 8.46
CA LYS A 24 4.56 -13.41 9.91
C LYS A 24 4.16 -12.05 10.46
N ALA A 25 3.23 -12.01 11.40
CA ALA A 25 2.74 -10.77 11.98
C ALA A 25 2.81 -10.86 13.51
N TYR A 26 3.36 -9.83 14.14
CA TYR A 26 3.51 -9.72 15.58
C TYR A 26 2.89 -8.39 16.01
N SER A 27 1.83 -8.47 16.83
CA SER A 27 1.08 -7.30 17.30
C SER A 27 2.02 -6.33 18.02
N GLY A 28 1.87 -5.03 17.74
CA GLY A 28 2.75 -3.98 18.28
C GLY A 28 4.17 -3.91 17.70
N GLU A 29 4.60 -4.89 16.91
CA GLU A 29 5.95 -4.94 16.35
C GLU A 29 5.94 -4.70 14.82
N GLY A 30 5.41 -5.64 14.05
CA GLY A 30 5.54 -5.60 12.60
C GLY A 30 4.94 -6.80 11.88
N ILE A 31 4.93 -6.70 10.56
CA ILE A 31 4.52 -7.75 9.64
C ILE A 31 5.54 -7.94 8.54
N THR A 32 5.89 -9.20 8.29
CA THR A 32 6.84 -9.63 7.28
C THR A 32 6.14 -10.52 6.28
N PHE A 33 6.32 -10.22 4.99
CA PHE A 33 5.79 -11.00 3.87
C PHE A 33 6.94 -11.55 3.05
N PHE A 34 6.92 -12.84 2.75
CA PHE A 34 7.81 -13.44 1.77
C PHE A 34 7.06 -13.68 0.46
N LEU A 35 7.57 -13.13 -0.64
CA LEU A 35 7.09 -13.45 -1.99
C LEU A 35 8.14 -14.28 -2.72
N PRO A 36 7.84 -15.54 -3.10
CA PRO A 36 8.78 -16.40 -3.82
C PRO A 36 9.20 -15.87 -5.19
N HIS A 37 8.39 -14.99 -5.79
CA HIS A 37 8.70 -14.35 -7.05
C HIS A 37 8.20 -12.91 -7.06
N THR A 38 9.07 -11.99 -7.45
CA THR A 38 8.76 -10.57 -7.64
C THR A 38 9.13 -10.11 -9.05
N LYS A 39 8.51 -9.03 -9.52
CA LYS A 39 8.81 -8.51 -10.85
C LYS A 39 10.28 -8.06 -10.91
N GLY A 40 11.07 -8.71 -11.76
CA GLY A 40 12.51 -8.45 -11.89
C GLY A 40 13.40 -9.29 -10.99
N ASP A 41 12.84 -10.31 -10.33
CA ASP A 41 13.60 -11.41 -9.74
C ASP A 41 13.86 -12.49 -10.79
N ARG A 42 15.02 -12.42 -11.45
CA ARG A 42 15.43 -13.36 -12.49
C ARG A 42 15.94 -14.69 -11.92
N LEU A 43 16.41 -14.67 -10.68
CA LEU A 43 17.04 -15.83 -10.03
C LEU A 43 16.05 -16.63 -9.17
N HIS A 44 14.83 -16.11 -8.98
CA HIS A 44 13.77 -16.76 -8.18
C HIS A 44 14.18 -16.96 -6.72
N GLU A 45 14.99 -16.04 -6.18
CA GLU A 45 15.40 -16.04 -4.77
C GLU A 45 14.25 -15.61 -3.86
N GLY A 46 13.24 -14.94 -4.42
CA GLY A 46 12.15 -14.34 -3.67
C GLY A 46 12.55 -13.03 -3.01
N THR A 47 11.62 -12.42 -2.29
CA THR A 47 11.86 -11.16 -1.61
C THR A 47 11.06 -11.09 -0.33
N THR A 48 11.75 -10.72 0.75
CA THR A 48 11.14 -10.44 2.05
C THR A 48 10.84 -8.96 2.17
N PHE A 49 9.66 -8.68 2.70
CA PHE A 49 9.05 -7.37 2.71
C PHE A 49 8.52 -7.08 4.11
N GLU A 50 9.04 -6.04 4.76
CA GLU A 50 8.70 -5.73 6.14
C GLU A 50 7.87 -4.45 6.24
N THR A 51 7.00 -4.38 7.25
CA THR A 51 6.19 -3.19 7.57
C THR A 51 6.00 -3.11 9.08
N PRO A 52 6.33 -1.97 9.72
CA PRO A 52 6.17 -1.84 11.16
C PRO A 52 4.69 -1.75 11.56
N ALA A 53 4.40 -2.07 12.82
CA ALA A 53 3.14 -1.70 13.42
C ALA A 53 3.00 -0.17 13.48
N LEU A 54 1.79 0.33 13.20
CA LEU A 54 1.48 1.76 13.22
C LEU A 54 0.47 2.04 14.32
N THR A 55 0.49 3.26 14.86
CA THR A 55 -0.47 3.70 15.89
C THR A 55 -1.87 3.95 15.33
N MET A 56 -1.97 4.30 14.04
CA MET A 56 -3.24 4.46 13.32
C MET A 56 -3.21 3.72 11.99
N LEU A 57 -4.36 3.21 11.56
CA LEU A 57 -4.50 2.50 10.27
C LEU A 57 -3.47 1.36 10.12
N CYS A 58 -3.24 0.64 11.22
CA CYS A 58 -2.17 -0.35 11.33
C CYS A 58 -2.37 -1.54 10.39
N PRO A 59 -1.42 -1.83 9.48
CA PRO A 59 -1.51 -2.99 8.60
C PRO A 59 -1.34 -4.32 9.35
N VAL A 60 -0.60 -4.32 10.46
CA VAL A 60 -0.38 -5.51 11.30
C VAL A 60 -1.68 -5.95 11.96
N GLU A 61 -2.33 -5.03 12.70
CA GLU A 61 -3.61 -5.32 13.36
C GLU A 61 -4.71 -5.64 12.35
N ALA A 62 -4.74 -4.93 11.21
CA ALA A 62 -5.70 -5.22 10.15
C ALA A 62 -5.50 -6.61 9.52
N TYR A 63 -4.25 -7.09 9.43
CA TYR A 63 -3.95 -8.44 9.00
C TYR A 63 -4.39 -9.48 10.03
N ILE A 64 -4.00 -9.31 11.30
CA ILE A 64 -4.31 -10.23 12.39
C ILE A 64 -5.83 -10.36 12.54
N ASN A 65 -6.55 -9.24 12.63
CA ASN A 65 -8.01 -9.23 12.73
C ASN A 65 -8.66 -9.99 11.55
N TRP A 66 -8.17 -9.74 10.33
CA TRP A 66 -8.68 -10.40 9.13
C TRP A 66 -8.49 -11.92 9.19
N ILE A 67 -7.28 -12.42 9.43
CA ILE A 67 -7.03 -13.87 9.44
C ILE A 67 -7.78 -14.57 10.57
N THR A 68 -8.00 -13.91 11.70
CA THR A 68 -8.78 -14.42 12.83
C THR A 68 -10.26 -14.55 12.46
N VAL A 69 -10.87 -13.47 11.97
CA VAL A 69 -12.30 -13.45 11.61
C VAL A 69 -12.59 -14.40 10.44
N ALA A 70 -11.68 -14.46 9.46
CA ALA A 70 -11.82 -15.35 8.31
C ALA A 70 -11.41 -16.81 8.58
N GLY A 71 -10.89 -17.13 9.77
CA GLY A 71 -10.48 -18.49 10.15
C GLY A 71 -9.34 -19.05 9.29
N LEU A 72 -8.39 -18.21 8.88
CA LEU A 72 -7.35 -18.57 7.91
C LEU A 72 -6.10 -19.12 8.61
N ALA A 73 -5.88 -20.43 8.49
CA ALA A 73 -4.65 -21.08 8.96
C ALA A 73 -3.59 -21.28 7.85
N LYS A 74 -4.00 -21.32 6.57
CA LYS A 74 -3.11 -21.56 5.42
C LYS A 74 -3.69 -21.02 4.11
N GLY A 75 -2.82 -20.91 3.11
CA GLY A 75 -3.19 -20.53 1.75
C GLY A 75 -3.36 -19.03 1.59
N PRO A 76 -4.11 -18.56 0.57
CA PRO A 76 -4.21 -17.15 0.24
C PRO A 76 -4.76 -16.30 1.40
N VAL A 77 -4.08 -15.18 1.69
CA VAL A 77 -4.54 -14.19 2.67
C VAL A 77 -5.82 -13.53 2.17
N PHE A 78 -5.83 -13.07 0.92
CA PHE A 78 -7.02 -12.46 0.32
C PHE A 78 -7.68 -13.45 -0.64
N ARG A 79 -8.79 -14.02 -0.18
CA ARG A 79 -9.58 -15.02 -0.90
C ARG A 79 -10.69 -14.37 -1.72
N ARG A 80 -11.16 -15.09 -2.74
CA ARG A 80 -12.39 -14.69 -3.45
C ARG A 80 -13.58 -14.81 -2.51
N LEU A 81 -14.52 -13.88 -2.67
CA LEU A 81 -15.85 -13.96 -2.12
C LEU A 81 -16.82 -14.31 -3.23
N ASP A 82 -17.73 -15.25 -2.96
CA ASP A 82 -18.85 -15.52 -3.86
C ASP A 82 -19.98 -14.48 -3.66
N ARG A 83 -21.04 -14.59 -4.45
CA ARG A 83 -22.18 -13.65 -4.41
C ARG A 83 -23.05 -13.78 -3.15
N TRP A 84 -22.83 -14.81 -2.33
CA TRP A 84 -23.54 -15.08 -1.09
C TRP A 84 -22.71 -14.73 0.15
N GLY A 85 -21.48 -14.26 -0.04
CA GLY A 85 -20.59 -13.83 1.05
C GLY A 85 -19.66 -14.93 1.56
N ASN A 86 -19.61 -16.11 0.92
CA ASN A 86 -18.71 -17.17 1.35
C ASN A 86 -17.30 -16.95 0.81
N LEU A 87 -16.30 -17.21 1.65
CA LEU A 87 -14.90 -17.23 1.26
C LEU A 87 -14.57 -18.53 0.52
N ALA A 88 -14.05 -18.40 -0.69
CA ALA A 88 -13.51 -19.54 -1.43
C ALA A 88 -12.08 -19.87 -0.97
N ASP A 89 -11.60 -21.07 -1.27
CA ASP A 89 -10.20 -21.44 -1.01
C ASP A 89 -9.20 -20.82 -2.00
N LYS A 90 -9.71 -20.18 -3.06
CA LYS A 90 -8.89 -19.57 -4.12
C LYS A 90 -8.60 -18.11 -3.81
N ALA A 91 -7.38 -17.68 -4.14
CA ALA A 91 -6.95 -16.29 -4.08
C ALA A 91 -7.85 -15.39 -4.91
N ILE A 92 -8.05 -14.16 -4.42
CA ILE A 92 -8.64 -13.07 -5.19
C ILE A 92 -7.87 -12.90 -6.51
N GLN A 93 -8.59 -12.70 -7.60
CA GLN A 93 -7.94 -12.47 -8.87
C GLN A 93 -7.45 -11.02 -8.95
N PRO A 94 -6.21 -10.76 -9.41
CA PRO A 94 -5.67 -9.40 -9.48
C PRO A 94 -6.57 -8.42 -10.25
N HIS A 95 -7.22 -8.89 -11.32
CA HIS A 95 -8.14 -8.07 -12.13
C HIS A 95 -9.43 -7.71 -11.38
N SER A 96 -9.82 -8.45 -10.35
CA SER A 96 -11.00 -8.16 -9.52
C SER A 96 -10.74 -7.08 -8.45
N LEU A 97 -9.48 -6.73 -8.19
CA LEU A 97 -9.12 -5.76 -7.15
C LEU A 97 -9.58 -4.35 -7.48
N ILE A 98 -9.37 -3.88 -8.72
CA ILE A 98 -9.75 -2.51 -9.09
C ILE A 98 -11.28 -2.34 -8.98
N PRO A 99 -12.12 -3.19 -9.62
CA PRO A 99 -13.57 -3.03 -9.51
C PRO A 99 -14.07 -3.10 -8.07
N MET A 100 -13.51 -4.00 -7.25
CA MET A 100 -13.83 -4.11 -5.83
C MET A 100 -13.50 -2.82 -5.08
N LEU A 101 -12.28 -2.31 -5.22
CA LEU A 101 -11.84 -1.11 -4.51
C LEU A 101 -12.60 0.14 -4.97
N ARG A 102 -12.93 0.24 -6.25
CA ARG A 102 -13.80 1.30 -6.77
C ARG A 102 -15.18 1.27 -6.12
N ARG A 103 -15.77 0.08 -5.96
CA ARG A 103 -17.06 -0.06 -5.26
C ARG A 103 -16.97 0.42 -3.81
N ILE A 104 -15.92 0.00 -3.09
CA ILE A 104 -15.68 0.42 -1.70
C ILE A 104 -15.52 1.94 -1.60
N PHE A 105 -14.80 2.55 -2.54
CA PHE A 105 -14.58 4.00 -2.56
C PHE A 105 -15.84 4.77 -2.87
N LYS A 106 -16.64 4.31 -3.83
CA LYS A 106 -17.95 4.86 -4.12
C LYS A 106 -18.87 4.82 -2.90
N GLU A 107 -18.92 3.66 -2.22
CA GLU A 107 -19.70 3.49 -0.98
C GLU A 107 -19.20 4.43 0.15
N ALA A 108 -17.91 4.78 0.14
CA ALA A 108 -17.30 5.73 1.07
C ALA A 108 -17.40 7.21 0.63
N GLY A 109 -18.04 7.52 -0.51
CA GLY A 109 -18.15 8.89 -1.04
C GLY A 109 -16.84 9.45 -1.62
N LEU A 110 -15.91 8.60 -2.02
CA LEU A 110 -14.64 8.96 -2.65
C LEU A 110 -14.71 8.80 -4.18
N PRO A 111 -13.99 9.63 -4.96
CA PRO A 111 -14.02 9.57 -6.43
C PRO A 111 -13.36 8.29 -6.95
N GLU A 112 -14.17 7.27 -7.25
CA GLU A 112 -13.70 5.93 -7.58
C GLU A 112 -13.03 5.83 -8.96
N GLU A 113 -13.46 6.66 -9.91
CA GLU A 113 -12.99 6.67 -11.29
C GLU A 113 -11.50 6.98 -11.41
N LEU A 114 -10.95 7.73 -10.44
CA LEU A 114 -9.54 8.10 -10.36
C LEU A 114 -8.64 6.95 -9.87
N TYR A 115 -9.23 5.88 -9.31
CA TYR A 115 -8.48 4.78 -8.76
C TYR A 115 -8.06 3.74 -9.82
N SER A 116 -6.82 3.25 -9.73
CA SER A 116 -6.18 2.28 -10.65
C SER A 116 -5.36 1.23 -9.89
N ALA A 117 -4.87 0.19 -10.58
CA ALA A 117 -4.00 -0.83 -9.99
C ALA A 117 -2.70 -0.30 -9.38
N HIS A 118 -2.21 0.86 -9.84
CA HIS A 118 -0.99 1.48 -9.33
C HIS A 118 -1.24 2.47 -8.20
N SER A 119 -2.50 2.78 -7.89
CA SER A 119 -2.85 3.87 -7.00
C SER A 119 -2.40 3.64 -5.55
N MET A 120 -2.38 2.40 -5.03
CA MET A 120 -1.82 2.13 -3.69
C MET A 120 -0.30 2.38 -3.64
N ARG A 121 0.47 1.77 -4.54
CA ARG A 121 1.93 1.95 -4.59
C ARG A 121 2.32 3.40 -4.87
N ARG A 122 1.60 4.07 -5.78
CA ARG A 122 1.80 5.51 -6.06
C ARG A 122 1.45 6.35 -4.84
N GLY A 123 0.29 6.13 -4.23
CA GLY A 123 -0.17 6.88 -3.07
C GLY A 123 0.80 6.78 -1.89
N PHE A 124 1.32 5.58 -1.62
CA PHE A 124 2.36 5.40 -0.60
C PHE A 124 3.65 6.13 -0.94
N ALA A 125 4.13 6.02 -2.18
CA ALA A 125 5.35 6.71 -2.60
C ALA A 125 5.22 8.24 -2.47
N THR A 126 4.11 8.80 -2.93
CA THR A 126 3.80 10.23 -2.76
C THR A 126 3.74 10.62 -1.30
N TRP A 127 3.07 9.83 -0.46
CA TRP A 127 3.01 10.06 0.99
C TRP A 127 4.41 10.02 1.62
N ALA A 128 5.22 9.00 1.32
CA ALA A 128 6.55 8.83 1.90
C ALA A 128 7.48 9.98 1.50
N SER A 129 7.47 10.38 0.22
CA SER A 129 8.22 11.55 -0.27
C SER A 129 7.77 12.85 0.41
N ALA A 130 6.46 13.07 0.57
CA ALA A 130 5.94 14.23 1.28
C ALA A 130 6.31 14.23 2.78
N ASN A 131 6.60 13.06 3.35
CA ASN A 131 7.07 12.88 4.72
C ASN A 131 8.61 12.77 4.83
N GLY A 132 9.33 13.23 3.81
CA GLY A 132 10.78 13.41 3.87
C GLY A 132 11.62 12.14 3.68
N TRP A 133 11.03 11.04 3.20
CA TRP A 133 11.81 9.85 2.88
C TRP A 133 12.74 10.13 1.71
N ASP A 134 14.02 9.80 1.88
CA ASP A 134 14.96 9.87 0.77
C ASP A 134 14.67 8.78 -0.28
N ILE A 135 15.12 9.03 -1.52
CA ILE A 135 14.86 8.14 -2.65
C ILE A 135 15.44 6.73 -2.43
N LYS A 136 16.57 6.59 -1.75
CA LYS A 136 17.23 5.29 -1.53
C LYS A 136 16.44 4.45 -0.53
N GLY A 137 16.02 5.06 0.58
CA GLY A 137 15.15 4.44 1.58
C GLY A 137 13.83 4.02 0.96
N LEU A 138 13.21 4.90 0.17
CA LEU A 138 11.97 4.58 -0.53
C LEU A 138 12.14 3.45 -1.55
N MET A 139 13.23 3.44 -2.32
CA MET A 139 13.53 2.36 -3.27
C MET A 139 13.73 1.02 -2.57
N SER A 140 14.51 0.99 -1.49
CA SER A 140 14.73 -0.20 -0.67
C SER A 140 13.41 -0.72 -0.10
N TYR A 141 12.61 0.18 0.48
CA TYR A 141 11.33 -0.17 1.05
C TYR A 141 10.33 -0.67 0.00
N VAL A 142 10.10 0.04 -1.11
CA VAL A 142 9.10 -0.38 -2.12
C VAL A 142 9.56 -1.58 -2.97
N GLY A 143 10.87 -1.86 -3.00
CA GLY A 143 11.48 -2.90 -3.82
C GLY A 143 11.76 -2.44 -5.26
N TRP A 144 12.06 -1.15 -5.47
CA TRP A 144 12.46 -0.66 -6.78
C TRP A 144 13.95 -0.88 -7.03
N LYS A 145 14.27 -1.66 -8.07
CA LYS A 145 15.66 -1.90 -8.51
C LYS A 145 16.19 -0.81 -9.45
N ASP A 146 15.31 -0.10 -10.14
CA ASP A 146 15.65 0.95 -11.11
C ASP A 146 15.22 2.34 -10.60
N MET A 147 16.20 3.24 -10.49
CA MET A 147 15.97 4.61 -10.04
C MET A 147 15.07 5.40 -11.01
N LYS A 148 15.19 5.17 -12.32
CA LYS A 148 14.34 5.86 -13.30
C LYS A 148 12.87 5.50 -13.12
N SER A 149 12.59 4.26 -12.71
CA SER A 149 11.24 3.82 -12.37
C SER A 149 10.74 4.45 -11.06
N ALA A 150 11.60 4.60 -10.06
CA ALA A 150 11.26 5.22 -8.78
C ALA A 150 10.94 6.73 -8.93
N LEU A 151 11.73 7.46 -9.71
CA LEU A 151 11.55 8.90 -9.95
C LEU A 151 10.20 9.26 -10.59
N ARG A 152 9.48 8.32 -11.21
CA ARG A 152 8.12 8.55 -11.73
C ARG A 152 7.07 8.71 -10.63
N TYR A 153 7.42 8.39 -9.38
CA TYR A 153 6.53 8.40 -8.23
C TYR A 153 6.91 9.43 -7.18
N VAL A 154 8.09 10.03 -7.31
CA VAL A 154 8.59 11.07 -6.42
C VAL A 154 8.44 12.38 -7.16
N ASP A 155 7.44 13.18 -6.78
CA ASP A 155 7.38 14.55 -7.26
C ASP A 155 8.58 15.30 -6.71
N ALA A 156 9.36 15.90 -7.60
CA ALA A 156 10.42 16.83 -7.25
C ALA A 156 9.80 18.13 -6.74
N SER A 157 9.06 18.10 -5.64
CA SER A 157 8.77 19.32 -4.90
C SER A 157 10.10 19.76 -4.29
N VAL A 158 10.68 20.83 -4.83
CA VAL A 158 11.88 21.45 -4.26
C VAL A 158 11.49 21.99 -2.90
N SER A 159 11.68 21.19 -1.86
CA SER A 159 11.53 21.62 -0.48
C SER A 159 12.79 22.39 -0.11
N PHE A 160 12.68 23.72 -0.09
CA PHE A 160 13.76 24.60 0.37
C PHE A 160 13.95 24.54 1.91
N GLY A 161 13.49 23.49 2.60
CA GLY A 161 13.74 23.29 4.03
C GLY A 161 13.32 24.47 4.91
N GLY A 162 12.19 25.12 4.61
CA GLY A 162 11.72 26.30 5.35
C GLY A 162 12.48 27.61 5.06
N ILE A 163 13.47 27.60 4.16
CA ILE A 163 14.19 28.81 3.70
C ILE A 163 13.34 29.58 2.67
N ALA A 164 12.37 28.91 2.03
CA ALA A 164 11.42 29.59 1.17
C ALA A 164 10.56 30.57 1.98
N LEU A 165 10.63 31.84 1.59
CA LEU A 165 9.77 32.89 2.14
C LEU A 165 8.30 32.47 1.98
N ARG A 166 7.58 32.37 3.10
CA ARG A 166 6.11 32.24 3.06
C ARG A 166 5.59 33.53 2.43
N SER A 167 4.98 33.42 1.24
CA SER A 167 4.28 34.55 0.66
C SER A 167 3.10 34.90 1.57
N SER A 168 3.26 36.00 2.31
CA SER A 168 2.21 36.62 3.10
C SER A 168 1.10 37.04 2.13
N ARG A 169 0.01 36.26 2.05
CA ARG A 169 -1.22 36.79 1.44
C ARG A 169 -1.66 37.97 2.29
N HIS A 170 -1.63 39.15 1.70
CA HIS A 170 -2.17 40.37 2.28
C HIS A 170 -3.58 40.12 2.80
N VAL A 171 -3.75 40.26 4.11
CA VAL A 171 -5.02 40.68 4.71
C VAL A 171 -5.10 42.18 4.46
N SER A 172 -6.05 42.60 3.64
CA SER A 172 -6.58 43.97 3.70
C SER A 172 -8.04 43.88 4.13
N LEU A 173 -8.23 44.15 5.42
CA LEU A 173 -9.49 44.59 6.01
C LEU A 173 -9.64 46.11 5.82
N SER A 174 -10.91 46.54 5.73
CA SER A 174 -11.48 47.91 5.77
C SER A 174 -11.45 48.71 4.46
N GLY A 175 -12.52 49.43 4.08
CA GLY A 175 -13.77 49.68 4.80
C GLY A 175 -14.71 50.64 4.07
N ALA A 176 -15.73 51.09 4.84
CA ALA A 176 -16.84 51.99 4.55
C ALA A 176 -18.08 51.36 3.90
#